data_AF-A0A2V8IHK1-F1
#
_entry.id   AF-A0A2V8IHK1-F1
#
_cell.length_a   1.000
_cell.length_b   1.000
_cell.length_c   1.000
_cell.angle_alpha   90.00
_cell.angle_beta   90.00
_cell.angle_gamma   90.00
#
_symmetry.space_group_name_H-M   'P 1'
#
loop_
_entity.id
_entity.type
_entity.pdbx_description
1 polymer ?
#
loop_
_entity_poly.entity_id
_entity_poly.type
_entity_poly.pdbx_seq_one_letter_code
_entity_poly.pdbx_strand_id
1 'polypeptide(L)' 'MRIGVPREIKDGERRVGLAPDGARRLVGAGHRVLVERSAGAAVGFDDASYARCGAEVVDVRDVWRCELIV' A
#
# COMPACT_ATOMS: atom_id res chain seq x y z
N MET A 1 -11.03 1.60 9.40
CA MET A 1 -11.38 1.88 7.99
C MET A 1 -10.46 1.12 7.05
N ARG A 2 -10.86 0.94 5.80
CA ARG A 2 -10.02 0.34 4.74
C ARG A 2 -9.29 1.44 3.97
N ILE A 3 -7.96 1.36 3.92
CA ILE A 3 -7.08 2.33 3.28
C ILE A 3 -6.34 1.61 2.14
N GLY A 4 -6.46 2.11 0.92
CA GLY A 4 -5.84 1.54 -0.28
C GLY A 4 -4.60 2.32 -0.72
N VAL A 5 -3.53 1.62 -1.08
CA VAL A 5 -2.29 2.17 -1.62
C VAL A 5 -2.06 1.57 -3.01
N PRO A 6 -2.52 2.23 -4.09
CA PRO A 6 -2.33 1.76 -5.45
C PRO A 6 -0.87 1.95 -5.90
N ARG A 7 -0.50 1.23 -6.95
CA ARG A 7 0.76 1.46 -7.65
C ARG A 7 0.62 2.69 -8.54
N GLU A 8 1.64 3.53 -8.56
CA GLU A 8 1.71 4.64 -9.50
C GLU A 8 1.87 4.13 -10.94
N ILE A 9 1.03 4.64 -11.85
CA ILE A 9 1.03 4.27 -13.27
C ILE A 9 1.57 5.37 -14.17
N LYS A 10 1.86 6.55 -13.62
CA LYS A 10 2.35 7.68 -14.39
C LYS A 10 3.79 7.43 -14.83
N ASP A 11 4.07 7.64 -16.11
CA ASP A 11 5.41 7.50 -16.66
C ASP A 11 6.42 8.37 -15.90
N GLY A 12 7.51 7.73 -15.45
CA GLY A 12 8.56 8.37 -14.67
C GLY A 12 8.25 8.57 -13.18
N GLU A 13 7.04 8.26 -12.72
CA GLU A 13 6.73 8.24 -11.28
C GLU A 13 7.30 6.96 -10.65
N ARG A 14 8.02 7.12 -9.54
CA ARG A 14 8.63 6.00 -8.80
C ARG A 14 8.19 5.96 -7.34
N ARG A 15 7.56 7.01 -6.84
CA ARG A 15 7.11 7.11 -5.46
C ARG A 15 5.94 6.15 -5.21
N VAL A 16 5.59 6.00 -3.94
CA VAL A 16 4.41 5.28 -3.47
C VAL A 16 3.72 6.15 -2.41
N GLY A 17 2.39 6.13 -2.37
CA GLY A 17 1.62 6.97 -1.45
C GLY A 17 1.91 6.69 0.03
N LEU A 18 2.30 5.45 0.37
CA LEU A 18 2.55 5.03 1.74
C LEU A 18 3.75 4.07 1.85
N ALA A 19 4.75 4.45 2.66
CA ALA A 19 5.88 3.58 3.00
C ALA A 19 5.49 2.49 4.02
N PRO A 20 6.22 1.36 4.11
CA PRO A 20 5.92 0.28 5.06
C PRO A 20 5.80 0.72 6.53
N ASP A 21 6.61 1.66 6.98
CA ASP A 21 6.52 2.19 8.35
C ASP A 21 5.23 3.00 8.59
N GLY A 22 4.74 3.70 7.57
CA GLY A 22 3.44 4.35 7.59
C GLY A 22 2.30 3.32 7.66
N ALA A 23 2.40 2.26 6.85
CA ALA A 23 1.45 1.15 6.88
C ALA A 23 1.39 0.49 8.26
N ARG A 24 2.54 0.21 8.88
CA ARG A 24 2.63 -0.34 10.25
C ARG A 24 1.88 0.52 11.26
N ARG A 25 2.03 1.84 11.19
CA ARG A 25 1.36 2.78 12.10
C ARG A 25 -0.16 2.76 11.92
N LEU A 26 -0.65 2.76 10.68
CA LEU A 26 -2.09 2.70 10.39
C LEU A 26 -2.70 1.36 10.80
N VAL A 27 -1.99 0.26 10.55
CA VAL A 27 -2.39 -1.07 11.04
C VAL A 27 -2.44 -1.09 12.56
N GLY A 28 -1.42 -0.56 13.24
CA GLY A 28 -1.38 -0.43 14.71
C GLY A 28 -2.49 0.44 15.29
N ALA A 29 -3.01 1.41 14.51
CA ALA A 29 -4.17 2.22 14.87
C ALA A 29 -5.53 1.52 14.59
N GLY A 30 -5.53 0.27 14.14
CA GLY A 30 -6.73 -0.52 13.90
C GLY A 30 -7.34 -0.32 12.50
N HIS A 31 -6.60 0.25 11.55
CA HIS A 31 -7.04 0.32 10.15
C HIS A 31 -6.60 -0.93 9.37
N ARG A 32 -7.35 -1.27 8.31
CA ARG A 32 -6.91 -2.26 7.32
C ARG A 32 -6.22 -1.53 6.18
N VAL A 33 -4.96 -1.84 5.95
CA VAL A 33 -4.17 -1.26 4.85
C VAL A 33 -4.06 -2.31 3.74
N LEU A 34 -4.56 -1.97 2.57
CA LEU A 34 -4.50 -2.79 1.36
C LEU A 34 -3.52 -2.14 0.39
N VAL A 35 -2.52 -2.88 -0.07
CA VAL A 35 -1.47 -2.38 -0.96
C VAL A 35 -1.52 -3.15 -2.27
N GLU A 36 -1.50 -2.43 -3.39
CA GLU A 36 -1.41 -3.08 -4.70
C GLU A 36 -0.08 -3.84 -4.80
N ARG A 37 -0.13 -5.06 -5.32
CA ARG A 37 1.06 -5.84 -5.65
C ARG A 37 2.10 -4.97 -6.38
N SER A 38 3.31 -4.96 -5.86
CA SER A 38 4.45 -4.20 -6.40
C SER A 38 4.29 -2.68 -6.40
N ALA A 39 3.39 -2.09 -5.60
CA ALA A 39 3.22 -0.63 -5.49
C ALA A 39 4.51 0.11 -5.07
N GLY A 40 5.27 -0.47 -4.14
CA GLY A 40 6.51 0.11 -3.63
C GLY A 40 7.79 -0.33 -4.35
N ALA A 41 7.69 -1.18 -5.37
CA ALA A 41 8.87 -1.84 -5.97
C ALA A 41 9.86 -0.83 -6.56
N ALA A 42 9.38 0.25 -7.18
CA ALA A 42 10.20 1.28 -7.81
C ALA A 42 11.05 2.11 -6.82
N VAL A 43 10.71 2.08 -5.53
CA VAL A 43 11.46 2.73 -4.43
C VAL A 43 12.10 1.72 -3.47
N GLY A 44 12.11 0.44 -3.82
CA GLY A 44 12.79 -0.60 -3.05
C GLY A 44 11.98 -1.18 -1.88
N PHE A 45 10.67 -0.94 -1.82
CA PHE A 45 9.78 -1.60 -0.86
C PHE A 45 9.14 -2.81 -1.53
N ASP A 46 9.56 -4.01 -1.13
CA ASP A 46 8.97 -5.26 -1.60
C ASP A 46 7.61 -5.55 -0.95
N ASP A 47 6.77 -6.38 -1.58
CA ASP A 47 5.47 -6.79 -1.05
C ASP A 47 5.61 -7.40 0.37
N ALA A 48 6.71 -8.10 0.61
CA ALA A 48 7.00 -8.72 1.90
C ALA A 48 7.20 -7.68 3.02
N SER A 49 7.74 -6.49 2.72
CA SER A 49 7.90 -5.40 3.68
C SER A 49 6.55 -4.87 4.15
N TYR A 50 5.57 -4.75 3.24
CA TYR A 50 4.19 -4.39 3.59
C TYR A 50 3.51 -5.50 4.39
N ALA A 51 3.63 -6.75 3.95
CA ALA A 51 3.06 -7.90 4.66
C ALA A 51 3.59 -8.02 6.09
N ARG A 52 4.90 -7.83 6.30
CA ARG A 52 5.53 -7.80 7.65
C ARG A 52 5.03 -6.66 8.54
N CYS A 53 4.48 -5.61 7.95
CA CYS A 53 3.84 -4.50 8.68
C CYS A 53 2.36 -4.74 8.97
N GLY A 54 1.81 -5.88 8.55
CA GLY A 54 0.40 -6.25 8.72
C GLY A 54 -0.53 -5.66 7.64
N ALA A 55 0.02 -5.11 6.56
CA ALA A 55 -0.78 -4.73 5.40
C ALA A 55 -1.12 -5.95 4.52
N GLU A 56 -2.25 -5.89 3.84
CA GLU A 56 -2.73 -6.92 2.92
C GLU A 56 -2.27 -6.58 1.49
N VAL A 57 -1.49 -7.45 0.86
CA VAL A 57 -1.08 -7.28 -0.55
C VAL A 57 -2.15 -7.87 -1.47
N VAL A 58 -2.75 -7.04 -2.31
CA VAL A 58 -3.94 -7.37 -3.11
C VAL A 58 -3.81 -6.88 -4.55
N ASP A 59 -4.79 -7.22 -5.39
CA ASP A 59 -4.88 -6.69 -6.75
C ASP A 59 -5.48 -5.27 -6.77
N VAL A 60 -5.16 -4.52 -7.82
CA VAL A 60 -5.58 -3.12 -8.01
C VAL A 60 -7.09 -2.89 -7.82
N ARG A 61 -7.92 -3.86 -8.22
CA ARG A 61 -9.39 -3.75 -8.10
C ARG A 61 -9.85 -3.66 -6.64
N ASP A 62 -9.19 -4.36 -5.73
CA ASP A 62 -9.55 -4.37 -4.32
C ASP A 62 -9.03 -3.13 -3.60
N VAL A 63 -7.87 -2.62 -4.01
CA VAL A 63 -7.32 -1.35 -3.52
C VAL A 63 -8.28 -0.19 -3.76
N TRP A 64 -8.80 -0.06 -4.99
CA TRP A 64 -9.72 1.02 -5.37
C TRP A 64 -11.13 0.90 -4.75
N ARG A 65 -11.42 -0.18 -4.02
CA ARG A 65 -12.66 -0.36 -3.24
C ARG A 65 -12.55 0.09 -1.78
N CYS A 66 -11.38 0.57 -1.37
CA CYS A 66 -11.15 1.12 -0.04
C CYS A 66 -11.91 2.44 0.16
N GLU A 67 -12.15 2.77 1.43
CA GLU A 67 -12.84 4.01 1.82
C GLU A 67 -11.94 5.25 1.64
N LEU A 68 -10.63 5.06 1.77
CA LEU A 68 -9.59 6.07 1.57
C LEU A 68 -8.53 5.51 0.63
N ILE A 69 -8.08 6.33 -0.33
CA ILE A 69 -6.94 6.04 -1.20
C ILE A 69 -5.83 7.02 -0.85
N VAL A 70 -4.61 6.50 -0.70
CA VAL A 70 -3.39 7.26 -0.37
C VAL A 70 -2.36 7.07 -1.48
#